data_AF-A0A3D0QBB4-F1
#
_entry.id   AF-A0A3D0QBB4-F1
#
_cell.length_a   1.000
_cell.length_b   1.000
_cell.length_c   1.000
_cell.angle_alpha   90.00
_cell.angle_beta   90.00
_cell.angle_gamma   90.00
#
_symmetry.space_group_name_H-M   'P 1'
#
loop_
_entity.id
_entity.type
_entity.pdbx_description
1 polymer ?
#
loop_
_entity_poly.entity_id
_entity_poly.type
_entity_poly.pdbx_seq_one_letter_code
_entity_poly.pdbx_strand_id
1 'polypeptide(L)'
;MSQLETFYEVMRRQGITRRSFLKYCSLTAAALGLGPAFAPRIANAMETKERTPVLWLHGLECTCCSESFIRSAHPLVKDVVLSMISLDYDDT
;
A
#
# COMPACT_ATOMS: atom_id res chain seq x y z
N MET A 1 -19.90 8.38 -0.72
CA MET A 1 -19.00 7.23 -0.55
C MET A 1 -17.62 7.71 -0.92
N SER A 2 -16.68 7.73 0.03
CA SER A 2 -15.28 8.07 -0.26
C SER A 2 -14.74 7.04 -1.25
N GLN A 3 -14.30 7.50 -2.41
CA GLN A 3 -13.66 6.66 -3.42
C GLN A 3 -12.35 6.12 -2.81
N LEU A 4 -12.16 4.80 -2.80
CA LEU A 4 -10.96 4.17 -2.25
C LEU A 4 -9.76 4.54 -3.15
N GLU A 5 -8.71 5.09 -2.54
CA GLU A 5 -7.53 5.53 -3.29
C GLU A 5 -6.77 4.31 -3.87
N THR A 6 -6.31 4.44 -5.11
CA THR A 6 -5.40 3.47 -5.73
C THR A 6 -3.97 3.65 -5.25
N PHE A 7 -3.13 2.63 -5.43
CA PHE A 7 -1.70 2.76 -5.11
C PHE A 7 -1.03 3.85 -5.95
N TYR A 8 -1.44 4.04 -7.20
CA TYR A 8 -0.94 5.11 -8.04
C TYR A 8 -1.26 6.49 -7.47
N GLU A 9 -2.50 6.72 -7.03
CA GLU A 9 -2.91 8.01 -6.45
C GLU A 9 -2.13 8.36 -5.18
N VAL A 10 -1.90 7.38 -4.31
CA VAL A 10 -1.06 7.58 -3.12
C VAL A 10 0.38 7.95 -3.49
N MET A 11 0.98 7.23 -4.44
CA MET A 11 2.33 7.56 -4.92
C MET A 11 2.38 8.98 -5.52
N ARG A 12 1.34 9.40 -6.24
CA ARG A 12 1.23 10.77 -6.79
C ARG A 12 1.11 11.81 -5.69
N ARG A 13 0.33 11.57 -4.63
CA ARG A 13 0.20 12.45 -3.46
C ARG A 13 1.51 12.63 -2.71
N GLN A 14 2.33 11.58 -2.68
CA GLN A 14 3.69 11.61 -2.11
C GLN A 14 4.74 12.27 -3.04
N GLY A 15 4.33 12.83 -4.18
CA GLY A 15 5.21 13.57 -5.10
C GLY A 15 5.94 12.72 -6.14
N ILE A 16 5.60 11.43 -6.29
CA ILE A 16 6.23 10.57 -7.30
C ILE A 16 5.77 10.99 -8.70
N THR A 17 6.74 11.29 -9.56
CA THR A 17 6.46 11.64 -10.96
C THR A 17 6.00 10.42 -11.78
N ARG A 18 5.21 10.63 -12.84
CA ARG A 18 4.80 9.55 -13.76
C ARG A 18 6.00 8.79 -14.33
N ARG A 19 7.11 9.47 -14.60
CA ARG A 19 8.36 8.84 -15.07
C ARG A 19 8.97 7.93 -14.00
N SER A 20 9.07 8.40 -12.74
CA SER A 20 9.60 7.58 -11.64
C SER A 20 8.71 6.37 -11.36
N PHE A 21 7.39 6.53 -11.45
CA PHE A 21 6.43 5.43 -11.35
C PHE A 21 6.64 4.36 -12.43
N LEU A 22 6.76 4.75 -13.70
CA LEU A 22 7.02 3.78 -14.77
C LEU A 22 8.38 3.07 -14.61
N LYS A 23 9.41 3.79 -14.14
CA LYS A 23 10.69 3.17 -13.79
C LYS A 23 10.53 2.14 -12.68
N TYR A 24 9.75 2.44 -11.65
CA TYR A 24 9.42 1.50 -10.59
C TYR A 24 8.72 0.25 -11.13
N CYS A 25 7.67 0.38 -11.94
CA CYS A 25 6.99 -0.78 -12.53
C CYS A 25 7.94 -1.63 -13.40
N SER A 26 8.85 -0.99 -14.13
CA SER A 26 9.88 -1.66 -14.94
C SER A 26 10.88 -2.43 -14.07
N LEU A 27 11.35 -1.80 -12.98
CA LEU A 27 12.25 -2.42 -12.01
C LEU A 27 11.57 -3.60 -11.31
N THR A 28 10.30 -3.45 -10.92
CA THR A 28 9.51 -4.52 -10.30
C THR A 28 9.32 -5.70 -11.24
N ALA A 29 9.02 -5.46 -12.52
CA ALA A 29 8.96 -6.52 -13.52
C ALA A 29 10.29 -7.29 -13.59
N ALA A 30 11.41 -6.58 -13.66
CA ALA A 30 12.74 -7.18 -13.70
C ALA A 30 13.09 -7.95 -12.41
N ALA A 31 12.78 -7.38 -11.24
CA ALA A 31 13.03 -8.00 -9.93
C ALA A 31 12.24 -9.32 -9.76
N LEU A 32 11.06 -9.41 -10.38
CA LEU A 32 10.23 -10.61 -10.40
C LEU A 32 10.60 -11.59 -11.54
N GLY A 33 11.65 -11.30 -12.33
CA GLY A 33 12.05 -12.12 -13.47
C GLY A 33 11.04 -12.12 -14.63
N LEU A 34 10.17 -11.11 -14.70
CA LEU A 34 9.14 -10.99 -15.73
C LEU A 34 9.69 -10.28 -16.98
N GLY A 35 9.20 -10.67 -18.16
CA GLY A 35 9.54 -10.01 -19.42
C GLY A 35 9.05 -8.55 -19.49
N PRO A 36 9.60 -7.73 -20.41
CA PRO A 36 9.30 -6.30 -20.52
C PRO A 36 7.83 -5.99 -20.79
N ALA A 37 7.09 -6.94 -21.37
CA ALA A 37 5.64 -6.84 -21.59
C ALA A 37 4.81 -6.75 -20.28
N PHE A 38 5.38 -7.12 -19.13
CA PHE A 38 4.68 -7.05 -17.84
C PHE A 38 4.75 -5.68 -17.17
N ALA A 39 5.73 -4.83 -17.50
CA ALA A 39 5.81 -3.47 -16.96
C ALA A 39 4.50 -2.65 -17.16
N PRO A 40 3.89 -2.60 -18.36
CA PRO A 40 2.61 -1.90 -18.54
C PRO A 40 1.44 -2.59 -17.81
N ARG A 41 1.48 -3.92 -17.64
CA ARG A 41 0.46 -4.65 -16.86
C ARG A 41 0.53 -4.30 -15.38
N ILE A 42 1.74 -4.17 -14.83
CA ILE A 42 1.97 -3.73 -13.45
C ILE A 42 1.49 -2.29 -13.29
N ALA A 43 1.87 -1.40 -14.22
CA ALA A 43 1.42 0.00 -14.18
C ALA A 43 -0.10 0.12 -14.17
N ASN A 44 -0.79 -0.60 -15.08
CA ASN A 44 -2.25 -0.63 -15.11
C ASN A 44 -2.84 -1.18 -13.81
N ALA A 45 -2.27 -2.26 -13.26
CA ALA A 45 -2.74 -2.82 -12.00
C ALA A 45 -2.61 -1.83 -10.84
N MET A 46 -1.54 -1.03 -10.78
CA MET A 46 -1.37 0.00 -9.74
C MET A 46 -2.27 1.22 -9.94
N GLU A 47 -2.61 1.55 -11.19
CA GLU A 47 -3.54 2.64 -11.53
C GLU A 47 -5.01 2.26 -11.31
N THR A 48 -5.36 0.97 -11.32
CA THR A 48 -6.76 0.50 -11.26
C THR A 48 -7.12 -0.19 -9.95
N LYS A 49 -6.17 -0.86 -9.29
CA LYS A 49 -6.44 -1.52 -8.02
C LYS A 49 -6.37 -0.55 -6.86
N GLU A 50 -7.45 -0.52 -6.11
CA GLU A 50 -7.55 0.12 -4.81
C GLU A 50 -6.57 -0.50 -3.82
N ARG A 51 -6.20 0.26 -2.80
CA ARG A 51 -5.42 -0.25 -1.67
C ARG A 51 -6.19 -1.35 -0.96
N THR A 52 -5.47 -2.33 -0.41
CA THR A 52 -6.08 -3.42 0.35
C THR A 52 -6.80 -2.86 1.58
N PRO A 53 -8.14 -2.93 1.66
CA PRO A 53 -8.87 -2.46 2.83
C PRO A 53 -8.70 -3.46 3.97
N VAL A 54 -8.44 -2.94 5.16
CA VAL A 54 -8.24 -3.71 6.39
C VAL A 54 -9.20 -3.17 7.44
N LEU A 55 -10.01 -4.08 7.97
CA LEU A 55 -10.85 -3.84 9.13
C LEU A 55 -10.19 -4.53 10.32
N TRP A 56 -9.78 -3.75 11.30
CA TRP A 56 -9.20 -4.25 12.54
C TRP A 56 -10.31 -4.32 13.60
N LEU A 57 -10.66 -5.55 13.98
CA LEU A 57 -11.74 -5.80 14.94
C LEU A 57 -11.17 -6.26 16.26
N HIS A 58 -11.66 -5.64 17.34
CA HIS A 58 -11.25 -5.93 18.69
C HIS A 58 -12.30 -6.81 19.39
N GLY A 59 -11.83 -7.88 20.02
CA GLY A 59 -12.65 -8.82 20.77
C GLY A 59 -12.52 -8.59 22.28
N LEU A 60 -12.33 -9.68 23.03
CA LEU A 60 -11.89 -9.59 24.42
C LEU A 60 -10.37 -9.52 24.47
N GLU A 61 -9.83 -8.35 24.18
CA GLU A 61 -8.40 -8.10 24.22
C GLU A 61 -8.01 -6.99 25.21
N CYS A 62 -6.71 -6.87 25.47
CA CYS A 62 -6.13 -5.89 26.38
C CYS A 62 -5.39 -4.76 25.64
N THR A 63 -5.62 -4.55 24.33
CA THR A 63 -4.97 -3.53 23.48
C THR A 63 -3.45 -3.69 23.27
N CYS A 64 -2.83 -4.70 23.88
CA CYS A 64 -1.39 -4.95 23.73
C CYS A 64 -0.99 -5.32 22.29
N CYS A 65 -1.92 -5.88 21.50
CA CYS A 65 -1.71 -6.13 20.07
C CYS A 65 -1.56 -4.81 19.29
N SER A 66 -2.44 -3.83 19.54
CA SER A 66 -2.34 -2.47 18.96
C SER A 66 -1.07 -1.75 19.42
N GLU A 67 -0.71 -1.84 20.71
CA GLU A 67 0.55 -1.25 21.20
C GLU A 67 1.76 -1.85 20.49
N SER A 68 1.80 -3.18 20.38
CA SER A 68 2.86 -3.89 19.65
C SER A 68 2.92 -3.46 18.18
N PHE A 69 1.77 -3.28 17.53
CA PHE A 69 1.67 -2.81 16.15
C PHE A 69 2.23 -1.39 15.96
N ILE A 70 1.86 -0.45 16.84
CA ILE A 70 2.38 0.94 16.78
C ILE A 70 3.89 0.99 17.01
N ARG A 71 4.44 0.04 17.77
CA ARG A 71 5.89 -0.08 18.04
C ARG A 71 6.67 -0.90 17.00
N SER A 72 6.01 -1.35 15.93
CA SER A 72 6.67 -2.06 14.82
C SER A 72 7.78 -1.22 14.16
N ALA A 73 8.93 -1.85 13.91
CA ALA A 73 10.11 -1.19 13.35
C ALA A 73 10.33 -1.48 11.85
N HIS A 74 9.93 -2.67 11.39
CA HIS A 74 10.15 -3.13 10.02
C HIS A 74 8.96 -3.93 9.50
N PRO A 75 8.01 -3.30 8.77
CA PRO A 75 7.90 -1.86 8.49
C PRO A 75 7.47 -1.02 9.71
N LEU A 76 7.64 0.31 9.63
CA LEU A 76 7.06 1.24 10.60
C LEU A 76 5.54 1.33 10.42
N VAL A 77 4.80 1.54 11.51
CA VAL A 77 3.32 1.63 11.45
C VAL A 77 2.83 2.69 10.46
N LYS A 78 3.53 3.84 10.38
CA LYS A 78 3.21 4.91 9.43
C LYS A 78 3.30 4.43 7.98
N ASP A 79 4.26 3.56 7.67
CA ASP A 79 4.49 3.09 6.31
C ASP A 79 3.44 2.05 5.94
N VAL A 80 3.05 1.21 6.92
CA VAL A 80 1.95 0.26 6.77
C VAL A 80 0.64 0.99 6.46
N VAL A 81 0.24 1.92 7.32
CA VAL A 81 -1.06 2.61 7.24
C VAL A 81 -1.11 3.61 6.07
N LEU A 82 0.00 4.27 5.72
CA LEU A 82 -0.01 5.28 4.66
C LEU A 82 0.35 4.75 3.28
N SER A 83 1.07 3.63 3.19
CA SER A 83 1.64 3.17 1.91
C SER A 83 1.35 1.72 1.56
N MET A 84 1.01 0.84 2.52
CA MET A 84 0.82 -0.60 2.25
C MET A 84 -0.66 -1.03 2.24
N ILE A 85 -1.41 -0.68 3.28
CA ILE A 85 -2.82 -1.08 3.47
C ILE A 85 -3.70 0.14 3.73
N SER A 86 -4.98 0.07 3.43
CA SER A 86 -5.97 1.04 3.90
C SER A 86 -6.57 0.52 5.20
N LEU A 87 -6.14 1.05 6.35
CA LEU A 87 -6.76 0.71 7.63
C LEU A 87 -8.03 1.55 7.78
N ASP A 88 -9.16 0.98 7.37
CA ASP A 88 -10.42 1.72 7.22
C ASP A 88 -11.24 1.73 8.52
N TYR A 89 -10.97 0.79 9.42
CA TYR A 89 -11.58 0.71 10.74
C TYR A 89 -10.59 0.15 11.75
N ASP A 90 -10.48 0.86 12.85
CA ASP A 90 -9.86 0.45 14.12
C ASP A 90 -10.60 1.24 15.22
N ASP A 91 -10.95 0.60 16.33
CA ASP A 91 -11.60 1.28 17.47
C ASP A 91 -10.63 1.77 18.55
N THR A 92 -9.33 1.44 18.41
CA THR A 92 -8.22 1.89 19.27
C THR A 92 -7.49 3.12 18.73
#